data_AF-A0A4Q4XYU3-F1
#
_entry.id   AF-A0A4Q4XYU3-F1
#
_cell.length_a   1.000
_cell.length_b   1.000
_cell.length_c   1.000
_cell.angle_alpha   90.00
_cell.angle_beta   90.00
_cell.angle_gamma   90.00
#
_symmetry.space_group_name_H-M   'P 1'
#
loop_
_entity.id
_entity.type
_entity.pdbx_description
1 polymer ?
#
loop_
_entity_poly.entity_id
_entity_poly.type
_entity_poly.pdbx_seq_one_letter_code
_entity_poly.pdbx_strand_id
1 'polypeptide(L)'
;MSTNIQATATQEPTVQQLQNKVKELEVIVQQLTDQITAPVGTRKMKPKKPGPYNGKGNIQNFLTQARVYIRLKGLIDPADQILAVATCLEGDALDWFEPTIRNFLKKGKSDQEKATKEIFSAYINFEKKLKNNFENPNKERIAAQQILQLHQKGPASKYAMEFKNLIAKAG
;
A
#
# COMPACT_ATOMS: atom_id res chain seq x y z
N MET A 1 -69.17 -10.19 26.01
CA MET A 1 -68.19 -9.13 25.76
C MET A 1 -66.81 -9.72 25.93
N SER A 2 -66.07 -9.82 24.82
CA SER A 2 -64.72 -10.36 24.75
C SER A 2 -63.72 -9.26 25.05
N THR A 3 -62.71 -9.52 25.88
CA THR A 3 -61.38 -8.94 25.62
C THR A 3 -60.29 -9.85 26.17
N ASN A 4 -59.43 -10.22 25.23
CA ASN A 4 -58.28 -11.09 25.33
C ASN A 4 -57.05 -10.18 25.60
N ILE A 5 -56.25 -10.46 26.63
CA ILE A 5 -54.86 -9.98 26.70
C ILE A 5 -54.01 -11.10 27.30
N GLN A 6 -53.46 -11.93 26.42
CA GLN A 6 -52.37 -12.83 26.78
C GLN A 6 -51.06 -12.09 26.52
N ALA A 7 -50.48 -11.54 27.58
CA ALA A 7 -49.19 -10.89 27.56
C ALA A 7 -48.11 -11.93 27.19
N THR A 8 -47.38 -11.68 26.10
CA THR A 8 -46.15 -12.40 25.75
C THR A 8 -45.06 -12.03 26.75
N ALA A 9 -45.01 -12.76 27.87
CA ALA A 9 -43.88 -12.70 28.79
C ALA A 9 -42.62 -13.21 28.07
N THR A 10 -41.72 -12.29 27.73
CA THR A 10 -40.35 -12.63 27.33
C THR A 10 -39.68 -13.18 28.58
N GLN A 11 -39.61 -14.51 28.69
CA GLN A 11 -38.95 -15.18 29.81
C GLN A 11 -37.46 -14.85 29.75
N GLU A 12 -36.93 -14.28 30.85
CA GLU A 12 -35.50 -14.09 31.00
C GLU A 12 -34.80 -15.46 30.94
N PRO A 13 -33.72 -15.59 30.16
CA PRO A 13 -33.03 -16.85 30.02
C PRO A 13 -32.48 -17.27 31.39
N THR A 14 -32.75 -18.51 31.77
CA THR A 14 -32.31 -19.05 33.07
C THR A 14 -30.79 -19.04 33.15
N VAL A 15 -30.22 -18.91 34.35
CA VAL A 15 -28.76 -18.94 34.57
C VAL A 15 -28.09 -20.13 33.86
N GLN A 16 -28.75 -21.29 33.84
CA GLN A 16 -28.28 -22.48 33.12
C GLN A 16 -28.20 -22.29 31.60
N GLN A 17 -29.16 -21.58 31.00
CA GLN A 17 -29.18 -21.29 29.57
C GLN A 17 -28.08 -20.29 29.19
N LEU A 18 -27.79 -19.33 30.05
CA LEU A 18 -26.68 -18.39 29.87
C LEU A 18 -25.33 -19.11 29.96
N GLN A 19 -25.15 -20.00 30.93
CA GLN A 19 -23.93 -20.81 31.05
C GLN A 19 -23.70 -21.70 29.83
N ASN A 20 -24.76 -22.33 29.31
CA ASN A 20 -24.67 -23.15 28.10
C ASN A 20 -24.26 -22.30 26.88
N LYS A 21 -24.83 -21.09 26.73
CA LYS A 21 -24.47 -20.16 25.65
C LYS A 21 -23.03 -19.66 25.76
N VAL A 22 -22.54 -19.36 26.96
CA VAL A 22 -21.13 -18.95 27.17
C VAL A 22 -20.20 -20.06 26.74
N LYS A 23 -20.49 -21.31 27.12
CA LYS A 23 -19.68 -22.47 26.74
C LYS A 23 -19.69 -22.72 25.23
N GLU A 24 -20.84 -22.52 24.58
CA GLU A 24 -20.95 -22.60 23.12
C GLU A 24 -20.14 -21.50 22.43
N LEU A 25 -20.23 -20.26 22.94
CA LEU A 25 -19.47 -19.13 22.41
C LEU A 25 -17.95 -19.31 22.60
N GLU A 26 -17.51 -19.84 23.74
CA GLU A 26 -16.10 -20.17 23.97
C GLU A 26 -15.58 -21.19 22.96
N VAL A 27 -16.37 -22.23 22.66
CA VAL A 27 -16.04 -23.23 21.64
C VAL A 27 -15.97 -22.59 20.26
N ILE A 28 -16.92 -21.73 19.90
CA ILE A 28 -16.92 -21.02 18.62
C ILE A 28 -15.70 -20.10 18.50
N VAL A 29 -15.38 -19.34 19.55
CA VAL A 29 -14.20 -18.45 19.59
C VAL A 29 -12.91 -19.27 19.46
N GLN A 30 -12.82 -20.41 20.13
CA GLN A 30 -11.67 -21.30 20.01
C GLN A 30 -11.55 -21.87 18.60
N GLN A 31 -12.65 -22.34 18.00
CA GLN A 31 -12.67 -22.86 16.63
C GLN A 31 -12.34 -21.78 15.59
N LEU A 32 -12.82 -20.55 15.77
CA LEU A 32 -12.47 -19.42 14.91
C LEU A 32 -11.00 -19.04 15.08
N THR A 33 -10.50 -19.05 16.31
CA THR A 33 -9.08 -18.84 16.61
C THR A 33 -8.23 -19.91 15.93
N ASP A 34 -8.60 -21.18 16.04
CA ASP A 34 -7.89 -22.29 15.40
C ASP A 34 -8.00 -22.22 13.87
N GLN A 35 -9.10 -21.73 13.29
CA GLN A 35 -9.21 -21.48 11.84
C GLN A 35 -8.34 -20.31 11.35
N ILE A 36 -8.17 -19.27 12.17
CA ILE A 36 -7.28 -18.13 11.87
C ILE A 36 -5.81 -18.52 12.06
N THR A 37 -5.53 -19.42 13.02
CA THR A 37 -4.17 -19.84 13.40
C THR A 37 -3.70 -21.09 12.66
N ALA A 38 -4.61 -21.87 12.08
CA ALA A 38 -4.28 -22.99 11.21
C ALA A 38 -3.46 -22.44 10.03
N PRO A 39 -2.26 -23.00 9.78
CA PRO A 39 -1.47 -22.59 8.64
C PRO A 39 -2.20 -23.10 7.40
N VAL A 40 -3.07 -22.26 6.83
CA VAL A 40 -3.43 -22.40 5.42
C VAL A 40 -2.09 -22.43 4.71
N GLY A 41 -1.77 -23.57 4.11
CA GLY A 41 -0.60 -23.81 3.28
C GLY A 41 -0.65 -22.95 2.01
N THR A 42 -0.81 -21.65 2.16
CA THR A 42 -0.41 -20.69 1.16
C THR A 42 1.11 -20.79 1.14
N ARG A 43 1.67 -21.19 0.00
CA ARG A 43 3.04 -20.83 -0.32
C ARG A 43 3.11 -19.32 -0.09
N LYS A 44 3.65 -18.87 1.06
CA LYS A 44 3.85 -17.45 1.35
C LYS A 44 4.81 -16.94 0.30
N MET A 45 4.28 -16.51 -0.85
CA MET A 45 5.05 -15.90 -1.91
C MET A 45 5.62 -14.64 -1.27
N LYS A 46 6.89 -14.69 -0.86
CA LYS A 46 7.58 -13.53 -0.29
C LYS A 46 7.53 -12.46 -1.39
N PRO A 47 6.81 -11.34 -1.18
CA PRO A 47 6.70 -10.33 -2.21
C PRO A 47 8.11 -9.87 -2.59
N LYS A 48 8.42 -9.89 -3.88
CA LYS A 48 9.72 -9.40 -4.35
C LYS A 48 9.81 -7.91 -4.03
N LYS A 49 10.82 -7.53 -3.25
CA LYS A 49 11.14 -6.13 -2.96
C LYS A 49 11.46 -5.41 -4.29
N PRO A 50 11.04 -4.14 -4.48
CA PRO A 50 11.47 -3.35 -5.62
C PRO A 50 13.00 -3.33 -5.74
N GLY A 51 13.50 -3.18 -6.95
CA GLY A 51 14.93 -2.93 -7.16
C GLY A 51 15.38 -1.62 -6.51
N PRO A 52 16.69 -1.44 -6.26
CA PRO A 52 17.21 -0.20 -5.72
C PRO A 52 16.95 0.97 -6.67
N TYR A 53 16.69 2.15 -6.10
CA TYR A 53 16.46 3.38 -6.84
C TYR A 53 17.40 4.47 -6.34
N ASN A 54 18.29 4.92 -7.24
CA ASN A 54 19.31 5.92 -6.95
C ASN A 54 18.95 7.33 -7.42
N GLY A 55 17.68 7.58 -7.76
CA GLY A 55 17.23 8.84 -8.35
C GLY A 55 17.32 8.88 -9.88
N LYS A 56 17.95 7.89 -10.52
CA LYS A 56 18.07 7.80 -11.99
C LYS A 56 17.11 6.76 -12.58
N GLY A 57 16.72 6.97 -13.84
CA GLY A 57 15.84 6.07 -14.57
C GLY A 57 14.36 6.40 -14.43
N ASN A 58 13.48 5.41 -14.60
CA ASN A 58 12.04 5.62 -14.63
C ASN A 58 11.41 5.52 -13.24
N ILE A 59 11.22 6.67 -12.58
CA ILE A 59 10.56 6.78 -11.27
C ILE A 59 9.16 6.15 -11.23
N GLN A 60 8.39 6.24 -12.32
CA GLN A 60 7.05 5.66 -12.37
C GLN A 60 7.09 4.13 -12.29
N ASN A 61 8.10 3.49 -12.91
CA ASN A 61 8.28 2.05 -12.81
C ASN A 61 8.66 1.63 -11.39
N PHE A 62 9.53 2.39 -10.73
CA PHE A 62 9.90 2.15 -9.33
C PHE A 62 8.68 2.26 -8.41
N LEU A 63 7.93 3.36 -8.50
CA LEU A 63 6.72 3.58 -7.69
C LEU A 63 5.63 2.53 -7.94
N THR A 64 5.48 2.07 -9.19
CA THR A 64 4.55 0.99 -9.52
C THR A 64 4.95 -0.32 -8.82
N GLN A 65 6.23 -0.69 -8.87
CA GLN A 65 6.73 -1.87 -8.14
C GLN A 65 6.58 -1.70 -6.62
N ALA A 66 6.83 -0.51 -6.09
CA ALA A 66 6.64 -0.19 -4.68
C ALA A 66 5.18 -0.37 -4.23
N ARG A 67 4.20 0.12 -5.01
CA ARG A 67 2.77 -0.10 -4.72
C ARG A 67 2.38 -1.57 -4.73
N VAL A 68 2.89 -2.35 -5.69
CA VAL A 68 2.66 -3.81 -5.72
C VAL A 68 3.26 -4.45 -4.47
N TYR A 69 4.48 -4.09 -4.09
CA TYR A 69 5.14 -4.62 -2.90
C TYR A 69 4.37 -4.30 -1.62
N ILE A 70 3.96 -3.05 -1.43
CA ILE A 70 3.11 -2.61 -0.32
C ILE A 70 1.83 -3.43 -0.25
N ARG A 71 1.12 -3.58 -1.38
CA ARG A 71 -0.14 -4.33 -1.46
C ARG A 71 0.05 -5.80 -1.09
N LEU A 72 1.09 -6.44 -1.60
CA LEU A 72 1.37 -7.85 -1.32
C LEU A 72 1.89 -8.09 0.10
N LYS A 73 2.49 -7.07 0.73
CA LYS A 73 2.89 -7.11 2.15
C LYS A 73 1.76 -6.79 3.12
N GLY A 74 0.64 -6.26 2.62
CA GLY A 74 -0.49 -5.86 3.46
C GLY A 74 -0.18 -4.67 4.38
N LEU A 75 0.73 -3.77 3.98
CA LEU A 75 1.05 -2.59 4.78
C LEU A 75 -0.09 -1.56 4.66
N ILE A 76 -0.67 -1.18 5.79
CA ILE A 76 -1.79 -0.24 5.86
C ILE A 76 -1.33 1.13 6.35
N ASP A 77 -0.48 1.16 7.37
CA ASP A 77 0.01 2.40 7.96
C ASP A 77 0.92 3.16 6.97
N PRO A 78 0.69 4.46 6.74
CA PRO A 78 1.51 5.26 5.82
C PRO A 78 2.99 5.29 6.18
N ALA A 79 3.35 5.33 7.46
CA ALA A 79 4.74 5.37 7.86
C ALA A 79 5.43 4.03 7.55
N ASP A 80 4.77 2.91 7.84
CA ASP A 80 5.28 1.58 7.48
C ASP A 80 5.44 1.42 5.97
N GLN A 81 4.49 1.91 5.19
CA GLN A 81 4.57 1.91 3.72
C GLN A 81 5.79 2.72 3.24
N ILE A 82 5.96 3.93 3.74
CA ILE A 82 7.06 4.83 3.37
C ILE A 82 8.40 4.22 3.77
N LEU A 83 8.54 3.74 5.01
CA LEU A 83 9.79 3.12 5.50
C LEU A 83 10.14 1.86 4.71
N ALA A 84 9.15 1.01 4.41
CA ALA A 84 9.38 -0.19 3.60
C ALA A 84 9.94 0.15 2.22
N VAL A 85 9.41 1.18 1.56
CA VAL A 85 9.90 1.64 0.25
C VAL A 85 11.22 2.40 0.35
N ALA A 86 11.42 3.18 1.42
CA ALA A 86 12.65 3.92 1.68
C ALA A 86 13.88 2.99 1.77
N THR A 87 13.72 1.75 2.23
CA THR A 87 14.79 0.75 2.22
C THR A 87 15.25 0.33 0.82
N CYS A 88 14.55 0.77 -0.24
CA CYS A 88 14.93 0.55 -1.63
C CYS A 88 15.62 1.78 -2.25
N LEU A 89 15.76 2.89 -1.51
CA LEU A 89 16.47 4.07 -1.98
C LEU A 89 17.98 3.89 -1.78
N GLU A 90 18.76 4.37 -2.74
CA GLU A 90 20.23 4.39 -2.69
C GLU A 90 20.75 5.72 -3.27
N GLY A 91 22.06 5.98 -3.15
CA GLY A 91 22.72 7.16 -3.73
C GLY A 91 21.97 8.48 -3.47
N ASP A 92 21.89 9.33 -4.49
CA ASP A 92 21.26 10.66 -4.42
C ASP A 92 19.81 10.63 -3.88
N ALA A 93 19.05 9.56 -4.15
CA ALA A 93 17.69 9.42 -3.64
C ALA A 93 17.64 9.11 -2.15
N LEU A 94 18.57 8.29 -1.65
CA LEU A 94 18.70 8.05 -0.22
C LEU A 94 19.23 9.30 0.49
N ASP A 95 20.28 9.92 -0.05
CA ASP A 95 20.89 11.13 0.55
C ASP A 95 19.86 12.27 0.69
N TRP A 96 18.98 12.43 -0.30
CA TRP A 96 17.88 13.39 -0.24
C TRP A 96 16.83 13.06 0.83
N PHE A 97 16.47 11.77 1.00
CA PHE A 97 15.37 11.39 1.88
C PHE A 97 15.79 11.06 3.32
N GLU A 98 17.05 10.68 3.52
CA GLU A 98 17.61 10.27 4.81
C GLU A 98 17.35 11.28 5.93
N PRO A 99 17.51 12.61 5.75
CA PRO A 99 17.23 13.56 6.83
C PRO A 99 15.79 13.51 7.31
N THR A 100 14.84 13.27 6.39
CA THR A 100 13.41 13.12 6.70
C THR A 100 13.15 11.83 7.48
N ILE A 101 13.73 10.71 7.04
CA ILE A 101 13.65 9.41 7.74
C ILE A 101 14.23 9.54 9.16
N ARG A 102 15.42 10.15 9.28
CA ARG A 102 16.09 10.36 10.56
C ARG A 102 15.28 11.24 11.49
N ASN A 103 14.68 12.31 10.99
CA ASN A 103 13.78 13.16 11.77
C ASN A 103 12.58 12.36 12.29
N PHE A 104 11.94 11.56 11.43
CA PHE A 104 10.80 10.72 11.80
C PHE A 104 11.15 9.70 12.89
N LEU A 105 12.27 8.98 12.74
CA LEU A 105 12.67 7.89 13.64
C LEU A 105 13.25 8.36 14.97
N LYS A 106 13.93 9.51 15.01
CA LYS A 106 14.64 9.99 16.22
C LYS A 106 13.84 10.99 17.05
N LYS A 107 12.80 11.60 16.50
CA LYS A 107 12.03 12.65 17.19
C LYS A 107 10.64 12.14 17.56
N GLY A 108 10.16 12.54 18.74
CA GLY A 108 8.77 12.35 19.14
C GLY A 108 7.82 13.08 18.18
N LYS A 109 6.58 12.61 18.09
CA LYS A 109 5.58 13.15 17.13
C LYS A 109 5.33 14.65 17.28
N SER A 110 5.48 15.23 18.46
CA SER A 110 5.39 16.69 18.67
C SER A 110 6.57 17.44 18.04
N ASP A 111 7.77 16.86 18.12
CA ASP A 111 9.05 17.52 17.84
C ASP A 111 9.58 17.26 16.43
N GLN A 112 8.91 16.38 15.67
CA GLN A 112 9.18 16.20 14.25
C GLN A 112 8.97 17.51 13.48
N GLU A 113 9.73 17.68 12.42
CA GLU A 113 9.56 18.81 11.51
C GLU A 113 8.20 18.74 10.81
N LYS A 114 7.61 19.92 10.52
CA LYS A 114 6.33 19.99 9.81
C LYS A 114 6.37 19.25 8.47
N ALA A 115 7.46 19.39 7.72
CA ALA A 115 7.65 18.70 6.45
C ALA A 115 7.69 17.17 6.61
N THR A 116 8.36 16.66 7.65
CA THR A 116 8.36 15.23 7.98
C THR A 116 6.95 14.73 8.28
N LYS A 117 6.20 15.43 9.14
CA LYS A 117 4.82 15.06 9.46
C LYS A 117 3.93 15.04 8.23
N GLU A 118 4.09 16.03 7.35
CA GLU A 118 3.34 16.11 6.10
C GLU A 118 3.64 14.90 5.20
N ILE A 119 4.92 14.59 4.97
CA ILE A 119 5.33 13.44 4.15
C ILE A 119 4.79 12.13 4.72
N PHE A 120 4.91 11.92 6.04
CA PHE A 120 4.51 10.69 6.71
C PHE A 120 3.00 10.57 6.97
N SER A 121 2.21 11.63 6.72
CA SER A 121 0.75 11.57 6.91
C SER A 121 0.03 10.73 5.87
N ALA A 122 0.61 10.54 4.68
CA ALA A 122 0.05 9.69 3.63
C ALA A 122 1.15 9.26 2.63
N TYR A 123 1.13 8.00 2.19
CA TYR A 123 2.11 7.48 1.23
C TYR A 123 2.13 8.28 -0.09
N ILE A 124 1.00 8.83 -0.52
CA ILE A 124 0.93 9.69 -1.71
C ILE A 124 1.77 10.97 -1.59
N ASN A 125 2.00 11.48 -0.37
CA ASN A 125 2.84 12.67 -0.17
C ASN A 125 4.31 12.33 -0.40
N PHE A 126 4.76 11.16 0.04
CA PHE A 126 6.08 10.63 -0.30
C PHE A 126 6.24 10.47 -1.82
N GLU A 127 5.27 9.82 -2.49
CA GLU A 127 5.33 9.65 -3.95
C GLU A 127 5.43 10.98 -4.70
N LYS A 128 4.62 11.98 -4.30
CA LYS A 128 4.67 13.33 -4.86
C LYS A 128 6.02 14.00 -4.66
N LYS A 129 6.57 13.95 -3.45
CA LYS A 129 7.88 14.57 -3.16
C LYS A 129 9.01 13.88 -3.93
N LEU A 130 8.98 12.54 -4.01
CA LEU A 130 9.98 11.78 -4.77
C LEU A 130 9.90 12.11 -6.27
N LYS A 131 8.69 12.19 -6.83
CA LYS A 131 8.48 12.62 -8.23
C LYS A 131 8.97 14.03 -8.48
N ASN A 132 8.56 14.99 -7.65
CA ASN A 132 8.97 16.38 -7.83
C ASN A 132 10.48 16.57 -7.80
N ASN A 133 11.22 15.72 -7.07
CA ASN A 133 12.66 15.82 -6.95
C ASN A 133 13.43 15.08 -8.08
N PHE A 134 12.91 13.96 -8.59
CA PHE A 134 13.64 13.08 -9.52
C PHE A 134 12.96 12.84 -10.88
N GLU A 135 11.73 13.28 -11.08
CA GLU A 135 11.07 13.21 -12.38
C GLU A 135 11.59 14.29 -13.32
N ASN A 136 11.86 13.92 -14.58
CA ASN A 136 12.28 14.87 -15.59
C ASN A 136 11.08 15.75 -16.01
N PRO A 137 11.13 17.08 -15.81
CA PRO A 137 10.01 17.98 -16.12
C PRO A 137 9.66 18.02 -17.61
N ASN A 138 10.58 17.64 -18.50
CA ASN A 138 10.35 17.62 -19.95
C ASN A 138 9.87 16.26 -20.48
N LYS A 139 9.61 15.28 -19.60
CA LYS A 139 9.33 13.89 -20.01
C LYS A 139 8.13 13.76 -20.94
N GLU A 140 7.05 14.50 -20.68
CA GLU A 140 5.86 14.51 -21.55
C GLU A 140 6.19 15.06 -22.93
N ARG A 141 6.85 16.23 -22.99
CA ARG A 141 7.27 16.86 -24.25
C ARG A 141 8.20 15.95 -25.05
N ILE A 142 9.16 15.30 -24.39
CA ILE A 142 10.09 14.36 -25.03
C ILE A 142 9.31 13.15 -25.55
N ALA A 143 8.37 12.60 -24.77
CA ALA A 143 7.56 11.46 -25.20
C ALA A 143 6.69 11.82 -26.42
N ALA A 144 6.07 13.00 -26.44
CA ALA A 144 5.31 13.50 -27.59
C ALA A 144 6.19 13.63 -28.84
N GLN A 145 7.39 14.22 -28.71
CA GLN A 145 8.36 14.31 -29.81
C GLN A 145 8.78 12.93 -30.32
N GLN A 146 9.00 11.97 -29.41
CA GLN A 146 9.35 10.59 -29.77
C GLN A 146 8.20 9.87 -30.48
N ILE A 147 6.94 10.11 -30.11
CA ILE A 147 5.77 9.55 -30.80
C ILE A 147 5.74 10.04 -32.26
N LEU A 148 5.94 11.34 -32.49
CA LEU A 148 5.95 11.92 -33.83
C LEU A 148 7.06 11.34 -34.73
N GLN A 149 8.17 10.92 -34.13
CA GLN A 149 9.31 10.33 -34.84
C GLN A 149 9.23 8.80 -34.92
N LEU A 150 8.31 8.16 -34.19
CA LEU A 150 8.22 6.71 -34.11
C LEU A 150 7.64 6.14 -35.40
N HIS A 151 8.38 5.24 -36.02
CA HIS A 151 7.93 4.49 -37.19
C HIS A 151 8.38 3.03 -37.06
N GLN A 152 7.60 2.12 -37.61
CA GLN A 152 7.86 0.68 -37.52
C GLN A 152 9.10 0.31 -38.34
N LYS A 153 10.22 0.06 -37.66
CA LYS A 153 11.47 -0.44 -38.28
C LYS A 153 11.67 -1.96 -38.18
N GLY A 154 10.73 -2.66 -37.55
CA GLY A 154 10.84 -4.09 -37.22
C GLY A 154 9.48 -4.71 -36.88
N PRO A 155 9.43 -5.72 -35.99
CA PRO A 155 8.18 -6.38 -35.64
C PRO A 155 7.12 -5.40 -35.12
N ALA A 156 5.88 -5.57 -35.57
CA ALA A 156 4.76 -4.72 -35.17
C ALA A 156 4.53 -4.74 -33.65
N SER A 157 4.80 -5.87 -32.99
CA SER A 157 4.71 -6.01 -31.53
C SER A 157 5.66 -5.08 -30.78
N LYS A 158 6.90 -4.91 -31.28
CA LYS A 158 7.89 -4.00 -30.70
C LYS A 158 7.45 -2.55 -30.88
N TYR A 159 6.98 -2.19 -32.08
CA TYR A 159 6.41 -0.87 -32.34
C TYR A 159 5.22 -0.57 -31.40
N ALA A 160 4.26 -1.48 -31.29
CA ALA A 160 3.08 -1.30 -30.46
C ALA A 160 3.42 -1.12 -28.97
N MET A 161 4.40 -1.89 -28.46
CA MET A 161 4.91 -1.74 -27.10
C MET A 161 5.57 -0.37 -26.89
N GLU A 162 6.45 0.06 -27.82
CA GLU A 162 7.12 1.37 -27.75
C GLU A 162 6.11 2.52 -27.81
N PHE A 163 5.17 2.46 -28.75
CA PHE A 163 4.09 3.44 -28.88
C PHE A 163 3.27 3.53 -27.59
N LYS A 164 2.81 2.40 -27.05
CA LYS A 164 2.04 2.36 -25.79
C LYS A 164 2.84 2.96 -24.62
N ASN A 165 4.14 2.66 -24.53
CA ASN A 165 5.01 3.21 -23.50
C ASN A 165 5.21 4.72 -23.63
N LEU A 166 5.24 5.26 -24.85
CA LEU A 166 5.37 6.70 -25.07
C LEU A 166 4.06 7.44 -24.79
N ILE A 167 2.92 6.89 -25.23
CA ILE A 167 1.59 7.45 -24.94
C ILE A 167 1.36 7.56 -23.43
N ALA A 168 1.68 6.51 -22.67
CA ALA A 168 1.57 6.52 -21.21
C ALA A 168 2.53 7.50 -20.49
N LYS A 169 3.50 8.09 -21.20
CA LYS A 169 4.40 9.13 -20.68
C LYS A 169 4.03 10.53 -21.15
N ALA A 170 3.18 10.64 -22.17
CA ALA A 170 2.80 11.90 -22.81
C ALA A 170 1.46 12.46 -22.31
N GLY A 171 0.73 11.71 -21.48
CA GLY A 171 -0.49 12.14 -20.81
C GLY A 171 -0.50 11.69 -19.36
#